data_AF-A0A925VI34-F1
#
_entry.id   AF-A0A925VI34-F1
#
_cell.length_a   1.000
_cell.length_b   1.000
_cell.length_c   1.000
_cell.angle_alpha   90.00
_cell.angle_beta   90.00
_cell.angle_gamma   90.00
#
_symmetry.space_group_name_H-M   'P 1'
#
loop_
_entity.id
_entity.type
_entity.pdbx_description
1 polymer ?
#
loop_
_entity_poly.entity_id
_entity_poly.type
_entity_poly.pdbx_seq_one_letter_code
_entity_poly.pdbx_strand_id
1 'polypeptide(L)'
;ALLGIFDPIAPVAAAAFAALDANDHGRYHELLAPTVPLSRHIFQPPTYSYKTGVVFLAYLNDHQRHFRMVGGQEGARSAVHLAELFVLADQAGVLRDPDLAATRMRRVLALAGIEG
;
A
#
# COMPACT_ATOMS: atom_id res chain seq x y z
N ALA A 1 12.93 13.77 -3.12
CA ALA A 1 11.64 13.69 -3.85
C ALA A 1 10.49 13.79 -2.85
N LEU A 2 9.34 14.37 -3.25
CA LEU A 2 8.16 14.57 -2.37
C LEU A 2 6.95 13.92 -3.06
N LEU A 3 6.81 12.60 -2.89
CA LEU A 3 5.80 11.78 -3.56
C LEU A 3 4.92 11.12 -2.51
N GLY A 4 3.60 11.20 -2.69
CA GLY A 4 2.64 10.59 -1.76
C GLY A 4 2.77 9.06 -1.62
N ILE A 5 3.48 8.40 -2.55
CA ILE A 5 3.76 6.95 -2.46
C ILE A 5 4.84 6.63 -1.42
N PHE A 6 5.71 7.56 -1.03
CA PHE A 6 6.77 7.22 -0.06
C PHE A 6 6.26 6.90 1.33
N ASP A 7 5.08 7.36 1.71
CA ASP A 7 4.44 6.94 2.96
C ASP A 7 4.22 5.42 3.00
N PRO A 8 3.45 4.81 2.07
CA PRO A 8 3.22 3.36 2.07
C PRO A 8 4.44 2.49 1.76
N ILE A 9 5.53 3.04 1.19
CA ILE A 9 6.74 2.28 0.86
C ILE A 9 7.98 2.76 1.64
N ALA A 10 7.80 3.50 2.74
CA ALA A 10 8.88 4.23 3.41
C ALA A 10 10.13 3.36 3.71
N PRO A 11 10.01 2.12 4.22
CA PRO A 11 11.18 1.27 4.46
C PRO A 11 11.94 0.91 3.18
N VAL A 12 11.22 0.58 2.11
CA VAL A 12 11.81 0.21 0.81
C VAL A 12 12.46 1.43 0.16
N ALA A 13 11.80 2.59 0.19
CA ALA A 13 12.35 3.84 -0.34
C ALA A 13 13.63 4.26 0.41
N ALA A 14 13.65 4.16 1.73
CA ALA A 14 14.83 4.47 2.53
C ALA A 14 16.02 3.57 2.15
N ALA A 15 15.80 2.25 2.02
CA ALA A 15 16.83 1.31 1.60
C ALA A 15 17.32 1.58 0.17
N ALA A 16 16.41 1.91 -0.75
CA ALA A 16 16.76 2.24 -2.12
C ALA A 16 17.62 3.51 -2.19
N PHE A 17 17.27 4.55 -1.43
CA PHE A 17 18.06 5.79 -1.40
C PHE A 17 19.44 5.59 -0.78
N ALA A 18 19.57 4.77 0.26
CA ALA A 18 20.87 4.40 0.79
C ALA A 18 21.75 3.69 -0.25
N ALA A 19 21.17 2.81 -1.07
CA ALA A 19 21.89 2.17 -2.18
C ALA A 19 22.30 3.19 -3.26
N LEU A 20 21.41 4.14 -3.58
CA LEU A 20 21.71 5.21 -4.52
C LEU A 20 22.84 6.12 -4.02
N ASP A 21 22.86 6.48 -2.74
CA ASP A 21 23.94 7.26 -2.10
C ASP A 21 25.29 6.52 -2.15
N ALA A 22 25.26 5.19 -2.17
CA ALA A 22 26.43 4.33 -2.36
C ALA A 22 26.82 4.11 -3.84
N ASN A 23 26.17 4.79 -4.80
CA ASN A 23 26.28 4.57 -6.25
C ASN A 23 25.90 3.15 -6.72
N ASP A 24 25.15 2.39 -5.93
CA ASP A 24 24.64 1.07 -6.29
C ASP A 24 23.27 1.21 -7.00
N HIS A 25 23.32 1.58 -8.28
CA HIS A 25 22.14 1.72 -9.12
C HIS A 25 21.39 0.39 -9.32
N GLY A 26 22.11 -0.74 -9.31
CA GLY A 26 21.50 -2.07 -9.45
C GLY A 26 20.58 -2.35 -8.28
N ARG A 27 21.10 -2.21 -7.06
CA ARG A 27 20.33 -2.40 -5.83
C ARG A 27 19.18 -1.41 -5.69
N TYR A 28 19.39 -0.15 -6.09
CA TYR A 28 18.32 0.85 -6.14
C TYR A 28 17.14 0.38 -6.99
N HIS A 29 17.41 -0.10 -8.20
CA HIS A 29 16.36 -0.59 -9.11
C HIS A 29 15.71 -1.88 -8.61
N GLU A 30 16.48 -2.81 -8.07
CA GLU A 30 15.95 -4.05 -7.46
C GLU A 30 14.95 -3.77 -6.34
N LEU A 31 15.24 -2.79 -5.49
CA LEU A 31 14.37 -2.45 -4.36
C LEU A 31 13.09 -1.75 -4.80
N LEU A 32 13.18 -0.82 -5.76
CA LEU A 32 11.99 -0.07 -6.19
C LEU A 32 11.12 -0.80 -7.22
N ALA A 33 11.69 -1.66 -8.08
CA ALA A 33 10.93 -2.28 -9.16
C ALA A 33 9.65 -3.02 -8.69
N PRO A 34 9.66 -3.81 -7.60
CA PRO A 34 8.46 -4.46 -7.07
C PRO A 34 7.37 -3.48 -6.59
N THR A 35 7.74 -2.25 -6.22
CA THR A 35 6.81 -1.23 -5.71
C THR A 35 6.09 -0.46 -6.82
N VAL A 36 6.60 -0.50 -8.05
CA VAL A 36 6.04 0.27 -9.18
C VAL A 36 4.61 -0.17 -9.53
N PRO A 37 4.29 -1.48 -9.64
CA PRO A 37 2.91 -1.94 -9.85
C PRO A 37 1.95 -1.46 -8.76
N LEU A 38 2.33 -1.61 -7.48
CA LEU A 38 1.55 -1.12 -6.33
C LEU A 38 1.27 0.38 -6.44
N SER A 39 2.29 1.17 -6.75
CA SER A 39 2.18 2.62 -6.93
C SER A 39 1.21 2.99 -8.05
N ARG A 40 1.36 2.35 -9.23
CA ARG A 40 0.47 2.59 -10.37
C ARG A 40 -0.99 2.25 -10.03
N HIS A 41 -1.20 1.17 -9.30
CA HIS A 41 -2.54 0.77 -8.86
C HIS A 41 -3.14 1.80 -7.91
N ILE A 42 -2.44 2.20 -6.85
CA ILE A 42 -2.92 3.20 -5.87
C ILE A 42 -3.33 4.51 -6.58
N PHE A 43 -2.55 4.95 -7.56
CA PHE A 43 -2.74 6.21 -8.27
C PHE A 43 -3.61 6.11 -9.53
N GLN A 44 -4.22 4.96 -9.81
CA GLN A 44 -5.06 4.79 -11.00
C GLN A 44 -6.28 5.74 -10.99
N PRO A 45 -6.85 6.09 -12.16
CA PRO A 45 -8.05 6.92 -12.23
C PRO A 45 -9.21 6.37 -11.39
N PRO A 46 -10.00 7.21 -10.70
CA PRO A 46 -9.75 8.63 -10.45
C PRO A 46 -8.61 8.86 -9.45
N THR A 47 -7.53 9.52 -9.88
CA THR A 47 -6.28 9.65 -9.11
C THR A 47 -6.46 10.37 -7.78
N TYR A 48 -7.41 11.31 -7.65
CA TYR A 48 -7.63 12.01 -6.37
C TYR A 48 -7.97 11.08 -5.19
N SER A 49 -8.46 9.87 -5.48
CA SER A 49 -8.79 8.81 -4.52
C SER A 49 -7.59 7.96 -4.08
N TYR A 50 -6.36 8.31 -4.49
CA TYR A 50 -5.13 7.59 -4.09
C TYR A 50 -4.97 7.51 -2.56
N LYS A 51 -5.46 8.52 -1.84
CA LYS A 51 -5.39 8.60 -0.38
C LYS A 51 -6.07 7.42 0.31
N THR A 52 -7.12 6.87 -0.32
CA THR A 52 -7.80 5.67 0.19
C THR A 52 -6.85 4.48 0.21
N GLY A 53 -6.05 4.29 -0.84
CA GLY A 53 -5.03 3.23 -0.88
C GLY A 53 -3.90 3.44 0.14
N VAL A 54 -3.46 4.68 0.32
CA VAL A 54 -2.44 5.04 1.33
C VAL A 54 -2.93 4.72 2.74
N VAL A 55 -4.11 5.22 3.12
CA VAL A 55 -4.70 4.98 4.44
C VAL A 55 -5.04 3.50 4.65
N PHE A 56 -5.42 2.80 3.58
CA PHE A 56 -5.64 1.36 3.63
C PHE A 56 -4.34 0.59 3.96
N LEU A 57 -3.21 0.94 3.36
CA LEU A 57 -1.90 0.36 3.73
C LEU A 57 -1.50 0.71 5.16
N ALA A 58 -1.74 1.94 5.61
CA ALA A 58 -1.52 2.33 6.99
C ALA A 58 -2.35 1.47 7.96
N TYR A 59 -3.59 1.16 7.60
CA TYR A 59 -4.42 0.21 8.33
C TYR A 59 -3.86 -1.21 8.28
N LEU A 60 -3.43 -1.73 7.13
CA LEU A 60 -2.86 -3.09 7.07
C LEU A 60 -1.57 -3.23 7.90
N ASN A 61 -0.76 -2.17 7.95
CA ASN A 61 0.55 -2.13 8.64
C ASN A 61 0.50 -1.66 10.10
N ASP A 62 -0.69 -1.65 10.73
CA ASP A 62 -0.88 -1.26 12.14
C ASP A 62 -0.48 0.18 12.50
N HIS A 63 -0.38 1.07 11.51
CA HIS A 63 -0.20 2.51 11.78
C HIS A 63 -1.48 3.16 12.32
N GLN A 64 -2.63 2.52 12.11
CA GLN A 64 -3.93 2.91 12.69
C GLN A 64 -4.82 1.70 12.95
N ARG A 65 -5.73 1.81 13.93
CA ARG A 65 -6.61 0.69 14.36
C ARG A 65 -7.88 0.51 13.53
N HIS A 66 -8.24 1.49 12.70
CA HIS A 66 -9.47 1.49 11.90
C HIS A 66 -9.19 1.86 10.45
N PHE A 67 -10.06 1.45 9.52
CA PHE A 67 -10.10 1.96 8.16
C PHE A 67 -11.29 2.91 8.02
N ARG A 68 -11.07 4.19 8.38
CA ARG A 68 -12.04 5.29 8.32
C ARG A 68 -11.30 6.55 7.92
N MET A 69 -11.92 7.38 7.09
CA MET A 69 -11.33 8.59 6.55
C MET A 69 -12.29 9.77 6.69
N VAL A 70 -11.73 10.98 6.74
CA VAL A 70 -12.50 12.22 6.71
C VAL A 70 -13.39 12.23 5.46
N GLY A 71 -14.67 12.58 5.62
CA GLY A 71 -15.63 12.63 4.52
C GLY A 71 -16.02 11.27 3.93
N GLY A 72 -15.81 10.16 4.67
CA GLY A 72 -16.21 8.82 4.23
C GLY A 72 -15.38 8.29 3.06
N GLN A 73 -14.18 8.84 2.84
CA GLN A 73 -13.34 8.51 1.68
C GLN A 73 -12.80 7.07 1.70
N GLU A 74 -12.97 6.31 2.78
CA GLU A 74 -12.69 4.87 2.81
C GLU A 74 -13.52 4.09 1.77
N GLY A 75 -14.68 4.63 1.36
CA GLY A 75 -15.53 4.06 0.31
C GLY A 75 -15.19 4.53 -1.12
N ALA A 76 -14.16 5.36 -1.31
CA ALA A 76 -13.82 5.92 -2.63
C ALA A 76 -13.13 4.90 -3.58
N ARG A 77 -12.81 3.71 -3.09
CA ARG A 77 -12.28 2.58 -3.88
C ARG A 77 -13.10 1.32 -3.62
N SER A 78 -13.27 0.50 -4.64
CA SER A 78 -14.05 -0.75 -4.54
C SER A 78 -13.31 -1.82 -3.73
N ALA A 79 -14.05 -2.80 -3.21
CA ALA A 79 -13.46 -3.96 -2.53
C ALA A 79 -12.46 -4.72 -3.44
N VAL A 80 -12.75 -4.83 -4.73
CA VAL A 80 -11.85 -5.43 -5.74
C VAL A 80 -10.54 -4.64 -5.82
N HIS A 81 -10.61 -3.30 -5.82
CA HIS A 81 -9.40 -2.48 -5.84
C HIS A 81 -8.55 -2.68 -4.58
N LEU A 82 -9.18 -2.75 -3.40
CA LEU A 82 -8.49 -2.98 -2.13
C LEU A 82 -7.85 -4.38 -2.07
N ALA A 83 -8.51 -5.40 -2.63
CA ALA A 83 -7.97 -6.75 -2.71
C ALA A 83 -6.74 -6.83 -3.63
N GLU A 84 -6.81 -6.23 -4.81
CA GLU A 84 -5.64 -6.16 -5.71
C GLU A 84 -4.50 -5.36 -5.07
N LEU A 85 -4.81 -4.27 -4.36
CA LEU A 85 -3.81 -3.49 -3.62
C LEU A 85 -3.12 -4.35 -2.56
N PHE A 86 -3.87 -5.18 -1.82
CA PHE A 86 -3.33 -6.10 -0.82
C PHE A 86 -2.34 -7.11 -1.45
N VAL A 87 -2.71 -7.70 -2.60
CA VAL A 87 -1.84 -8.63 -3.33
C VAL A 87 -0.56 -7.94 -3.81
N LEU A 88 -0.68 -6.75 -4.40
CA LEU A 88 0.48 -5.98 -4.87
C LEU A 88 1.37 -5.53 -3.70
N ALA A 89 0.81 -5.28 -2.52
CA ALA A 89 1.55 -4.92 -1.32
C ALA A 89 2.38 -6.08 -0.77
N ASP A 90 1.83 -7.31 -0.82
CA ASP A 90 2.55 -8.54 -0.49
C ASP A 90 3.73 -8.75 -1.47
N GLN A 91 3.45 -8.68 -2.77
CA GLN A 91 4.49 -8.81 -3.83
C GLN A 91 5.58 -7.74 -3.73
N ALA A 92 5.22 -6.53 -3.28
CA ALA A 92 6.16 -5.43 -3.07
C ALA A 92 6.94 -5.55 -1.75
N GLY A 93 6.61 -6.52 -0.89
CA GLY A 93 7.26 -6.71 0.41
C GLY A 93 7.02 -5.56 1.40
N VAL A 94 5.88 -4.87 1.30
CA VAL A 94 5.56 -3.70 2.13
C VAL A 94 4.57 -3.98 3.26
N LEU A 95 4.17 -5.24 3.43
CA LEU A 95 3.38 -5.70 4.58
C LEU A 95 4.30 -6.07 5.74
N ARG A 96 4.26 -5.30 6.82
CA ARG A 96 5.14 -5.49 7.99
C ARG A 96 4.85 -6.78 8.75
N ASP A 97 3.57 -7.12 8.87
CA ASP A 97 3.06 -8.31 9.53
C ASP A 97 1.99 -8.93 8.61
N PRO A 98 2.35 -9.93 7.78
CA PRO A 98 1.43 -10.53 6.82
C PRO A 98 0.20 -11.18 7.46
N ASP A 99 0.33 -11.75 8.66
CA ASP A 99 -0.77 -12.41 9.36
C ASP A 99 -1.79 -11.39 9.88
N LEU A 100 -1.30 -10.28 10.44
CA LEU A 100 -2.14 -9.16 10.85
C LEU A 100 -2.80 -8.51 9.63
N ALA A 101 -2.05 -8.27 8.56
CA ALA A 101 -2.56 -7.69 7.33
C ALA A 101 -3.66 -8.57 6.72
N ALA A 102 -3.46 -9.89 6.65
CA ALA A 102 -4.48 -10.83 6.19
C ALA A 102 -5.73 -10.81 7.08
N THR A 103 -5.56 -10.78 8.41
CA THR A 103 -6.68 -10.66 9.36
C THR A 103 -7.49 -9.38 9.14
N ARG A 104 -6.81 -8.25 8.89
CA ARG A 104 -7.43 -6.95 8.61
C ARG A 104 -8.13 -6.93 7.26
N MET A 105 -7.51 -7.53 6.23
CA MET A 105 -8.10 -7.67 4.91
C MET A 105 -9.40 -8.49 4.96
N ARG A 106 -9.43 -9.61 5.69
CA ARG A 106 -10.66 -10.41 5.89
C ARG A 106 -11.80 -9.59 6.49
N ARG A 107 -11.51 -8.72 7.47
CA ARG A 107 -12.53 -7.83 8.06
C ARG A 107 -13.12 -6.86 7.03
N VAL A 108 -12.29 -6.35 6.12
CA VAL A 108 -12.73 -5.45 5.05
C VAL A 108 -13.59 -6.19 4.02
N LEU A 109 -13.22 -7.43 3.67
CA LEU A 109 -14.02 -8.28 2.78
C LEU A 109 -15.37 -8.68 3.39
N ALA A 110 -15.39 -8.99 4.70
CA ALA A 110 -16.63 -9.30 5.40
C ALA A 110 -17.63 -8.13 5.35
N LEU A 111 -17.16 -6.88 5.45
CA LEU A 111 -18.00 -5.69 5.29
C LEU A 111 -18.55 -5.53 3.86
N ALA A 112 -17.90 -6.14 2.86
CA ALA A 112 -18.38 -6.20 1.48
C ALA A 112 -19.27 -7.44 1.21
N GLY A 113 -19.63 -8.21 2.23
CA GLY A 113 -20.46 -9.41 2.10
C GLY A 113 -19.71 -10.64 1.55
N ILE A 114 -18.37 -10.65 1.64
CA ILE A 114 -17.54 -11.78 1.22
C ILE A 114 -17.10 -12.52 2.48
N GLU A 115 -17.60 -13.74 2.66
CA GLU A 115 -17.29 -14.61 3.80
C GLU A 115 -16.32 -15.72 3.36
N GLY A 116 -15.24 -15.93 4.13
CA GLY A 116 -14.17 -16.90 3.87
C GLY A 116 -13.02 -16.84 4.87
#